data_AF-A0A2D8CE31-F1
#
_entry.id   AF-A0A2D8CE31-F1
#
_cell.length_a   1.000
_cell.length_b   1.000
_cell.length_c   1.000
_cell.angle_alpha   90.00
_cell.angle_beta   90.00
_cell.angle_gamma   90.00
#
_symmetry.space_group_name_H-M   'P 1'
#
loop_
_entity.id
_entity.type
_entity.pdbx_description
1 polymer ?
#
loop_
_entity_poly.entity_id
_entity_poly.type
_entity_poly.pdbx_seq_one_letter_code
_entity_poly.pdbx_strand_id
1 'polypeptide(L)'
;MELFGWLLERHNPGPTGSVETHYNSRNRTHLSIITGGMAGLIAVILPFYFMAENNGFSWSTFGIYSVLVIIYLFASYRLNPVPETQNIGIFGFINNPFKYTDDINRFLVFFKVFLYPGRLIGIGLVDFWSLINAGAKP
;
A
#
# COMPACT_ATOMS: atom_id res chain seq x y z
N MET A 1 3.02 14.97 23.64
CA MET A 1 3.81 15.51 22.52
C MET A 1 2.90 16.16 21.47
N GLU A 2 1.75 15.57 21.10
CA GLU A 2 0.78 16.18 20.16
C GLU A 2 0.20 17.55 20.59
N LEU A 3 -0.01 17.77 21.90
CA LEU A 3 -0.65 18.99 22.39
C LEU A 3 0.17 20.26 22.12
N PHE A 4 1.50 20.19 22.26
CA PHE A 4 2.40 21.34 22.06
C PHE A 4 2.61 21.64 20.57
N GLY A 5 2.74 20.61 19.72
CA GLY A 5 2.80 20.77 18.27
C GLY A 5 1.51 21.36 17.69
N TRP A 6 0.34 20.87 18.12
CA TRP A 6 -0.94 21.44 17.70
C TRP A 6 -1.12 22.90 18.11
N LEU A 7 -0.67 23.29 19.32
CA LEU A 7 -0.76 24.67 19.81
C LEU A 7 0.19 25.63 19.08
N LEU A 8 1.42 25.19 18.77
CA LEU A 8 2.47 26.04 18.19
C LEU A 8 2.41 26.12 16.65
N GLU A 9 2.08 25.04 15.94
CA GLU A 9 1.98 25.03 14.47
C GLU A 9 0.60 25.46 13.93
N ARG A 10 -0.40 25.72 14.78
CA ARG A 10 -1.76 26.13 14.34
C ARG A 10 -1.76 27.35 13.40
N HIS A 11 -0.82 28.27 13.61
CA HIS A 11 -0.76 29.55 12.89
C HIS A 11 0.16 29.52 11.66
N ASN A 12 1.04 28.52 11.53
CA ASN A 12 1.91 28.35 10.36
C ASN A 12 2.32 26.87 10.21
N PRO A 13 1.44 26.02 9.64
CA PRO A 13 1.75 24.61 9.47
C PRO A 13 2.87 24.43 8.44
N GLY A 14 3.81 23.54 8.74
CA GLY A 14 4.80 23.06 7.76
C GLY A 14 4.16 22.31 6.58
N PRO A 15 4.91 22.07 5.49
CA PRO A 15 4.40 21.33 4.35
C PRO A 15 4.06 19.89 4.74
N THR A 16 2.90 19.42 4.31
CA THR A 16 2.39 18.06 4.58
C THR A 16 2.25 17.30 3.27
N GLY A 17 2.56 16.00 3.33
CA GLY A 17 2.29 15.08 2.24
C GLY A 17 0.80 14.88 2.04
N SER A 18 0.43 14.24 0.93
CA SER A 18 -0.95 13.97 0.56
C SER A 18 -1.18 12.50 0.27
N VAL A 19 -2.45 12.09 0.25
CA VAL A 19 -2.84 10.78 -0.27
C VAL A 19 -3.49 11.00 -1.62
N GLU A 20 -2.79 10.62 -2.68
CA GLU A 20 -3.32 10.64 -4.03
C GLU A 20 -4.10 9.36 -4.31
N THR A 21 -5.06 9.43 -5.23
CA THR A 21 -5.80 8.24 -5.67
C THR A 21 -5.40 7.76 -7.07
N HIS A 22 -4.36 8.35 -7.65
CA HIS A 22 -3.98 8.10 -9.04
C HIS A 22 -3.17 6.80 -9.19
N TYR A 23 -3.73 5.90 -10.01
CA TYR A 23 -3.01 4.79 -10.60
C TYR A 23 -2.38 5.27 -11.91
N ASN A 24 -1.05 5.38 -11.95
CA ASN A 24 -0.34 5.73 -13.16
C ASN A 24 0.12 4.42 -13.84
N SER A 25 -0.62 3.97 -14.86
CA SER A 25 -0.21 2.81 -15.66
C SER A 25 1.03 3.20 -16.46
N ARG A 26 2.22 2.97 -15.90
CA ARG A 26 3.45 3.05 -16.69
C ARG A 26 3.35 2.04 -17.85
N ASN A 27 3.83 2.41 -19.03
CA ASN A 27 4.04 1.48 -20.14
C ASN A 27 4.97 0.35 -19.66
N ARG A 28 4.37 -0.75 -19.21
CA ARG A 28 5.05 -1.96 -18.75
C ARG A 28 5.08 -2.95 -19.90
N THR A 29 6.19 -3.65 -20.03
CA THR A 29 6.33 -4.71 -21.05
C THR A 29 5.43 -5.89 -20.69
N HIS A 30 4.91 -6.62 -21.68
CA HIS A 30 4.03 -7.78 -21.45
C HIS A 30 4.67 -8.81 -20.51
N LEU A 31 5.98 -9.05 -20.64
CA LEU A 31 6.71 -9.93 -19.73
C LEU A 31 6.66 -9.47 -18.28
N SER A 32 6.83 -8.16 -18.01
CA SER A 32 6.75 -7.62 -16.64
C SER A 32 5.35 -7.71 -16.03
N ILE A 33 4.32 -7.62 -16.88
CA ILE A 33 2.93 -7.81 -16.48
C ILE A 33 2.68 -9.27 -16.12
N ILE A 34 3.13 -10.21 -16.95
CA ILE A 34 2.96 -11.65 -16.71
C ILE A 34 3.70 -12.08 -15.44
N THR A 35 4.98 -11.73 -15.31
CA THR A 35 5.76 -12.11 -14.12
C THR A 35 5.21 -11.45 -12.85
N GLY A 36 4.80 -10.19 -12.92
CA GLY A 36 4.16 -9.49 -11.81
C GLY A 36 2.81 -10.09 -11.42
N GLY A 37 1.97 -10.44 -12.39
CA GLY A 37 0.68 -11.10 -12.17
C GLY A 37 0.84 -12.49 -11.55
N MET A 38 1.76 -13.32 -12.07
CA MET A 38 2.06 -14.63 -11.51
C MET A 38 2.61 -14.53 -10.08
N ALA A 39 3.55 -13.62 -9.83
CA ALA A 39 4.06 -13.37 -8.48
C ALA A 39 2.94 -12.92 -7.53
N GLY A 40 2.03 -12.08 -8.01
CA GLY A 40 0.85 -11.66 -7.25
C GLY A 40 -0.09 -12.81 -6.88
N LEU A 41 -0.40 -13.70 -7.84
CA LEU A 41 -1.21 -14.89 -7.60
C LEU A 41 -0.54 -15.83 -6.57
N ILE A 42 0.76 -16.07 -6.72
CA ILE A 42 1.53 -16.88 -5.77
C ILE A 42 1.46 -16.27 -4.37
N ALA A 43 1.67 -14.94 -4.26
CA ALA A 43 1.62 -14.25 -2.97
C ALA A 43 0.25 -14.34 -2.28
N VAL A 44 -0.85 -14.39 -3.04
CA VAL A 44 -2.20 -14.60 -2.51
C VAL A 44 -2.44 -16.06 -2.10
N ILE A 45 -1.95 -17.03 -2.88
CA ILE A 45 -2.19 -18.46 -2.66
C ILE A 45 -1.33 -19.04 -1.52
N LEU A 46 -0.08 -18.58 -1.41
CA LEU A 46 0.92 -19.16 -0.50
C LEU A 46 0.49 -19.16 0.98
N PRO A 47 -0.12 -18.08 1.54
CA PRO A 47 -0.63 -18.10 2.90
C PRO A 47 -1.72 -19.17 3.12
N PHE A 48 -2.59 -19.39 2.14
CA PHE A 48 -3.63 -20.42 2.23
C PHE A 48 -3.03 -21.83 2.21
N TYR A 49 -1.99 -22.05 1.40
CA TYR A 49 -1.24 -23.31 1.39
C TYR A 49 -0.66 -23.62 2.78
N PHE A 50 0.02 -22.65 3.40
CA PHE A 50 0.57 -22.84 4.76
C PHE A 50 -0.52 -23.01 5.82
N MET A 51 -1.65 -22.33 5.71
CA MET A 51 -2.78 -22.53 6.64
C MET A 51 -3.37 -23.94 6.53
N ALA A 52 -3.48 -24.48 5.31
CA ALA A 52 -3.95 -25.83 5.06
C ALA A 52 -2.99 -26.89 5.62
N GLU A 53 -1.69 -26.72 5.40
CA GLU A 53 -0.66 -27.66 5.89
C GLU A 53 -0.60 -27.73 7.43
N ASN A 54 -0.82 -26.61 8.12
CA ASN A 54 -0.77 -26.54 9.58
C ASN A 54 -2.08 -26.94 10.29
N ASN A 55 -3.05 -27.56 9.59
CA ASN A 55 -4.40 -27.86 10.11
C ASN A 55 -5.15 -26.62 10.67
N GLY A 56 -4.71 -25.41 10.34
CA GLY A 56 -5.34 -24.14 10.75
C GLY A 56 -6.47 -23.70 9.80
N PHE A 57 -6.76 -24.52 8.79
CA PHE A 57 -7.76 -24.21 7.79
C PHE A 57 -9.17 -24.50 8.30
N SER A 58 -9.97 -23.44 8.37
CA SER A 58 -11.42 -23.48 8.54
C SER A 58 -12.04 -22.61 7.47
N TRP A 59 -13.24 -22.96 7.00
CA TRP A 59 -14.00 -22.13 6.06
C TRP A 59 -14.24 -20.72 6.62
N SER A 60 -14.39 -20.58 7.94
CA SER A 60 -14.53 -19.27 8.60
C SER A 60 -13.24 -18.45 8.54
N THR A 61 -12.08 -19.06 8.82
CA THR A 61 -10.78 -18.37 8.77
C THR A 61 -10.41 -18.01 7.34
N PHE A 62 -10.69 -18.89 6.39
CA PHE A 62 -10.57 -18.62 4.96
C PHE A 62 -11.40 -17.41 4.51
N GLY A 63 -12.68 -17.37 4.90
CA GLY A 63 -13.57 -16.26 4.55
C GLY A 63 -13.10 -14.92 5.11
N ILE A 64 -12.75 -14.87 6.40
CA ILE A 64 -12.25 -13.65 7.05
C ILE A 64 -10.95 -13.19 6.40
N TYR A 65 -9.99 -14.09 6.20
CA TYR A 65 -8.71 -13.77 5.59
C TYR A 65 -8.88 -13.24 4.17
N SER A 66 -9.75 -13.88 3.37
CA SER A 66 -10.04 -13.44 2.00
C SER A 66 -10.62 -12.02 1.96
N VAL A 67 -11.56 -11.70 2.85
CA VAL A 67 -12.13 -10.35 2.95
C VAL A 67 -11.06 -9.33 3.33
N LEU A 68 -10.21 -9.64 4.32
CA LEU A 68 -9.12 -8.76 4.72
C LEU A 68 -8.10 -8.52 3.60
N VAL A 69 -7.72 -9.57 2.87
CA VAL A 69 -6.82 -9.45 1.71
C VAL A 69 -7.44 -8.60 0.62
N ILE A 70 -8.73 -8.80 0.29
CA ILE A 70 -9.42 -7.99 -0.72
C ILE A 70 -9.45 -6.51 -0.33
N ILE A 71 -9.81 -6.21 0.93
CA ILE A 71 -9.83 -4.83 1.44
C ILE A 71 -8.42 -4.23 1.37
N TYR A 72 -7.40 -4.98 1.80
CA TYR A 72 -6.02 -4.53 1.78
C TYR A 72 -5.51 -4.27 0.35
N LEU A 73 -5.77 -5.18 -0.60
CA LEU A 73 -5.40 -5.02 -2.00
C LEU A 73 -6.12 -3.84 -2.64
N PHE A 74 -7.42 -3.68 -2.37
CA PHE A 74 -8.20 -2.55 -2.86
C PHE A 74 -7.66 -1.22 -2.34
N ALA A 75 -7.42 -1.12 -1.03
CA ALA A 75 -6.82 0.06 -0.41
C ALA A 75 -5.43 0.35 -0.98
N SER A 76 -4.59 -0.67 -1.14
CA SER A 76 -3.21 -0.53 -1.65
C SER A 76 -3.17 -0.14 -3.13
N TYR A 77 -4.14 -0.61 -3.91
CA TYR A 77 -4.29 -0.23 -5.31
C TYR A 77 -4.76 1.22 -5.45
N ARG A 78 -5.72 1.64 -4.61
CA ARG A 78 -6.35 2.96 -4.75
C ARG A 78 -5.60 4.08 -4.05
N LEU A 79 -4.94 3.82 -2.91
CA LEU A 79 -4.30 4.84 -2.10
C LEU A 79 -2.81 4.94 -2.45
N ASN A 80 -2.35 6.15 -2.74
CA ASN A 80 -0.96 6.48 -2.99
C ASN A 80 -0.49 7.54 -1.98
N PRO A 81 0.07 7.14 -0.83
CA PRO A 81 0.64 8.09 0.11
C PRO A 81 1.90 8.73 -0.48
N VAL A 82 1.89 10.06 -0.59
CA VAL A 82 2.99 10.90 -1.06
C VAL A 82 3.47 11.75 0.12
N PRO A 83 4.34 11.21 1.00
CA PRO A 83 4.89 11.96 2.11
C PRO A 83 5.80 13.09 1.62
N GLU A 84 5.78 14.23 2.31
CA GLU A 84 6.78 15.28 2.08
C GLU A 84 8.07 14.91 2.82
N THR A 85 9.05 14.39 2.08
CA THR A 85 10.29 13.86 2.68
C THR A 85 11.24 14.92 3.19
N GLN A 86 11.03 16.18 2.82
CA GLN A 86 11.81 17.31 3.32
C GLN A 86 11.38 17.75 4.73
N ASN A 87 10.21 17.30 5.20
CA ASN A 87 9.64 17.67 6.49
C ASN A 87 9.38 16.41 7.36
N ILE A 88 10.38 15.52 7.42
CA ILE A 88 10.45 14.36 8.34
C ILE A 88 11.71 14.48 9.20
N GLY A 89 11.66 15.25 10.29
CA GLY A 89 12.70 15.38 11.32
C GLY A 89 14.15 15.53 10.85
N ILE A 90 15.11 15.37 11.77
CA ILE A 90 16.52 15.19 11.40
C ILE A 90 16.72 13.70 11.08
N PHE A 91 17.12 13.39 9.85
CA PHE A 91 17.29 12.03 9.31
C PHE A 91 16.02 11.13 9.29
N GLY A 92 14.80 11.66 9.47
CA GLY A 92 13.57 10.83 9.50
C GLY A 92 13.37 9.97 10.74
N PHE A 93 14.28 10.06 11.73
CA PHE A 93 14.29 9.22 12.93
C PHE A 93 14.03 9.97 14.24
N ILE A 94 14.40 11.25 14.31
CA ILE A 94 14.25 12.07 15.52
C ILE A 94 12.99 12.92 15.38
N ASN A 95 11.98 12.62 16.19
CA ASN A 95 10.75 13.42 16.28
C ASN A 95 11.10 14.86 16.63
N ASN A 96 10.54 15.81 15.90
CA ASN A 96 10.53 17.18 16.37
C ASN A 96 9.29 17.39 17.26
N PRO A 97 9.42 17.49 18.59
CA PRO A 97 8.27 17.53 19.51
C PRO A 97 7.38 18.76 19.35
N PHE A 98 7.77 19.71 18.49
CA PHE A 98 7.07 20.97 18.23
C PHE A 98 6.38 21.02 16.86
N LYS A 99 6.48 19.96 16.03
CA LYS A 99 5.87 19.94 14.69
C LYS A 99 4.96 18.73 14.50
N TYR A 100 3.65 18.95 14.45
CA TYR A 100 2.68 17.89 14.18
C TYR A 100 2.72 17.44 12.70
N THR A 101 3.16 18.33 11.80
CA THR A 101 3.34 18.00 10.37
C THR A 101 4.41 16.92 10.13
N ASP A 102 5.38 16.79 11.03
CA ASP A 102 6.40 15.73 11.06
C ASP A 102 5.76 14.35 11.27
N ASP A 103 4.88 14.24 12.27
CA ASP A 103 4.16 13.00 12.59
C ASP A 103 3.25 12.56 11.44
N ILE A 104 2.58 13.50 10.75
CA ILE A 104 1.78 13.20 9.55
C ILE A 104 2.65 12.63 8.44
N ASN A 105 3.78 13.27 8.11
CA ASN A 105 4.66 12.81 7.05
C ASN A 105 5.26 11.43 7.37
N ARG A 106 5.61 11.18 8.64
CA ARG A 106 6.13 9.90 9.10
C ARG A 106 5.07 8.79 9.04
N PHE A 107 3.83 9.11 9.41
CA PHE A 107 2.69 8.21 9.22
C PHE A 107 2.47 7.89 7.74
N LEU A 108 2.55 8.88 6.85
CA LEU A 108 2.44 8.67 5.40
C LEU A 108 3.57 7.79 4.85
N VAL A 109 4.81 7.93 5.34
CA VAL A 109 5.92 7.02 4.99
C VAL A 109 5.62 5.59 5.43
N PHE A 110 5.23 5.40 6.69
CA PHE A 110 4.85 4.08 7.20
C PHE A 110 3.71 3.47 6.38
N PHE A 111 2.67 4.26 6.11
CA PHE A 111 1.52 3.82 5.34
C PHE A 111 1.89 3.48 3.89
N LYS A 112 2.81 4.24 3.28
CA LYS A 112 3.37 3.92 1.95
C LYS A 112 4.08 2.58 1.94
N VAL A 113 4.94 2.32 2.93
CA VAL A 113 5.67 1.05 3.06
C VAL A 113 4.71 -0.11 3.32
N PHE A 114 3.72 0.09 4.19
CA PHE A 114 2.71 -0.91 4.52
C PHE A 114 1.82 -1.29 3.32
N LEU A 115 1.41 -0.31 2.49
CA LEU A 115 0.60 -0.57 1.30
C LEU A 115 1.41 -1.06 0.09
N TYR A 116 2.74 -0.89 0.11
CA TYR A 116 3.60 -1.22 -1.03
C TYR A 116 3.48 -2.67 -1.52
N PRO A 117 3.53 -3.71 -0.67
CA PRO A 117 3.40 -5.09 -1.15
C PRO A 117 2.02 -5.36 -1.74
N GLY A 118 0.94 -4.91 -1.10
CA GLY A 118 -0.42 -5.01 -1.64
C GLY A 118 -0.57 -4.28 -2.97
N ARG A 119 0.14 -3.17 -3.17
CA ARG A 119 0.13 -2.42 -4.41
C ARG A 119 0.85 -3.16 -5.53
N LEU A 120 1.99 -3.79 -5.27
CA LEU A 120 2.67 -4.63 -6.26
C LEU A 120 1.77 -5.77 -6.75
N ILE A 121 1.10 -6.45 -5.80
CA ILE A 121 0.17 -7.54 -6.09
C ILE A 121 -1.05 -7.01 -6.86
N GLY A 122 -1.72 -5.98 -6.35
CA GLY A 122 -2.94 -5.43 -6.94
C GLY A 122 -2.72 -4.89 -8.35
N ILE A 123 -1.62 -4.15 -8.56
CA ILE A 123 -1.22 -3.67 -9.89
C ILE A 123 -0.93 -4.84 -10.84
N GLY A 124 -0.13 -5.82 -10.38
CA GLY A 124 0.20 -6.99 -11.19
C GLY A 124 -1.03 -7.78 -11.62
N LEU A 125 -1.99 -7.98 -10.71
CA LEU A 125 -3.24 -8.69 -10.99
C LEU A 125 -4.14 -7.92 -11.97
N VAL A 126 -4.29 -6.60 -11.80
CA VAL A 126 -5.10 -5.76 -12.69
C VAL A 126 -4.49 -5.70 -14.09
N ASP A 127 -3.19 -5.45 -14.19
CA ASP A 127 -2.48 -5.42 -15.48
C ASP A 127 -2.57 -6.80 -16.16
N PHE A 128 -2.37 -7.89 -15.42
CA PHE A 128 -2.48 -9.26 -15.94
C PHE A 128 -3.89 -9.59 -16.43
N TRP A 129 -4.92 -9.21 -15.68
CA TRP A 129 -6.31 -9.35 -16.09
C TRP A 129 -6.62 -8.55 -17.37
N SER A 130 -6.10 -7.33 -17.46
CA SER A 130 -6.25 -6.50 -18.66
C SER A 130 -5.60 -7.13 -19.89
N LEU A 131 -4.44 -7.76 -19.72
CA LEU A 131 -3.72 -8.46 -20.79
C LEU A 131 -4.51 -9.69 -21.29
N ILE A 132 -5.07 -10.49 -20.37
CA ILE A 132 -5.92 -11.63 -20.71
C ILE A 132 -7.14 -11.16 -21.51
N ASN A 133 -7.82 -10.10 -21.06
CA ASN A 133 -8.99 -9.56 -21.76
C ASN A 133 -8.63 -8.93 -23.11
N ALA A 134 -7.46 -8.32 -23.24
CA ALA A 134 -6.99 -7.77 -24.51
C ALA A 134 -6.65 -8.86 -25.53
N GLY A 135 -6.07 -9.97 -25.09
CA GLY A 135 -5.80 -11.15 -25.93
C GLY A 135 -7.04 -12.01 -26.23
N ALA A 136 -8.14 -11.83 -25.48
CA ALA A 136 -9.40 -12.57 -25.65
C ALA A 136 -10.39 -11.88 -26.61
N LYS A 137 -10.06 -10.72 -27.17
CA LYS A 137 -10.82 -10.14 -28.29
C LYS A 137 -10.39 -10.83 -29.59
N PRO A 138 -11.30 -11.48 -30.33
CA PRO A 138 -10.98 -12.10 -31.61
C PRO A 138 -10.52 -11.08 -32.65
#